data_AF-A0A2T0FCB3-F1
#
_entry.id   AF-A0A2T0FCB3-F1
#
_cell.length_a   1.000
_cell.length_b   1.000
_cell.length_c   1.000
_cell.angle_alpha   90.00
_cell.angle_beta   90.00
_cell.angle_gamma   90.00
#
_symmetry.space_group_name_H-M   'P 1'
#
loop_
_entity.id
_entity.type
_entity.pdbx_description
1 polymer ?
#
loop_
_entity_poly.entity_id
_entity_poly.type
_entity_poly.pdbx_seq_one_letter_code
_entity_poly.pdbx_strand_id
1 'polypeptide(L)'
;MDIFSICELKSDPATAYDDLRLFLKGGMPPNVLLGDVREDAGEVEKKSGLLHVLCRSATPEQQELAGQLVDQLFEYGASWMLIDGENKTPGCIARERGLNDLYVKFVQAGVRSEIFLRRMTEESEPSEEAAVNPGAEGAEKEENPRKKTRTTEPERNQEDYLTTNLAYEDDKLVTDQQDGVMMDWETPIMKRSAEIITHPGRNVLNVGFGMGIIDSFIQELGPGKHYICEAHPTVLAKMRADGWYDKPNVVILEGPWKQTLAKLLSQGVTFAGIYYDTFSEHYSDMLEFFDLVCGLLDFEGVFSFFNGLGADRQIIYDVYKQVVEFDVREFGFDVSYEAMPVEMPRTTWDGIKRAYFVLDEYALPRITFMS
;
A
#
# COMPACT_ATOMS: atom_id res chain seq x y z
N MET A 1 17.70 15.76 -34.38
CA MET A 1 17.28 14.64 -33.53
C MET A 1 16.51 15.24 -32.38
N ASP A 2 15.33 14.74 -32.07
CA ASP A 2 14.53 15.22 -30.94
C ASP A 2 14.75 14.32 -29.71
N ILE A 3 14.28 14.77 -28.55
CA ILE A 3 14.42 14.04 -27.29
C ILE A 3 13.69 12.69 -27.31
N PHE A 4 12.56 12.61 -28.03
CA PHE A 4 11.80 11.37 -28.18
C PHE A 4 12.59 10.33 -28.96
N SER A 5 13.35 10.71 -29.99
CA SER A 5 14.21 9.82 -30.77
C SER A 5 15.31 9.19 -29.90
N ILE A 6 15.80 9.93 -28.90
CA ILE A 6 16.79 9.44 -27.93
C ILE A 6 16.13 8.43 -26.98
N CYS A 7 14.95 8.76 -26.44
CA CYS A 7 14.18 7.84 -25.61
C CYS A 7 13.66 6.62 -26.40
N GLU A 8 13.41 6.75 -27.69
CA GLU A 8 13.09 5.64 -28.60
C GLU A 8 14.31 4.76 -28.90
N LEU A 9 15.50 5.12 -28.37
CA LEU A 9 16.77 4.43 -28.57
C LEU A 9 17.14 4.27 -30.06
N LYS A 10 16.74 5.25 -30.88
CA LYS A 10 17.08 5.33 -32.31
C LYS A 10 18.38 6.11 -32.55
N SER A 11 18.89 6.80 -31.54
CA SER A 11 20.16 7.52 -31.56
C SER A 11 21.36 6.55 -31.47
N ASP A 12 22.55 7.03 -31.82
CA ASP A 12 23.79 6.27 -31.62
C ASP A 12 23.96 6.00 -30.11
N PRO A 13 24.01 4.73 -29.67
CA PRO A 13 24.19 4.37 -28.27
C PRO A 13 25.41 5.02 -27.62
N ALA A 14 26.47 5.31 -28.39
CA ALA A 14 27.68 5.95 -27.90
C ALA A 14 27.51 7.43 -27.51
N THR A 15 26.45 8.08 -28.01
CA THR A 15 26.21 9.53 -27.82
C THR A 15 24.90 9.84 -27.11
N ALA A 16 23.97 8.87 -27.05
CA ALA A 16 22.62 9.04 -26.50
C ALA A 16 22.57 9.68 -25.10
N TYR A 17 23.50 9.31 -24.21
CA TYR A 17 23.59 9.88 -22.85
C TYR A 17 23.95 11.37 -22.85
N ASP A 18 24.94 11.75 -23.66
CA ASP A 18 25.40 13.14 -23.77
C ASP A 18 24.40 14.00 -24.53
N ASP A 19 23.77 13.44 -25.56
CA ASP A 19 22.71 14.10 -26.32
C ASP A 19 21.51 14.41 -25.42
N LEU A 20 21.03 13.43 -24.65
CA LEU A 20 19.93 13.64 -23.70
C LEU A 20 20.29 14.72 -22.70
N ARG A 21 21.49 14.65 -22.11
CA ARG A 21 21.99 15.67 -21.17
C ARG A 21 22.00 17.07 -21.77
N LEU A 22 22.39 17.21 -23.04
CA LEU A 22 22.43 18.49 -23.73
C LEU A 22 21.01 19.05 -23.93
N PHE A 23 20.06 18.21 -24.32
CA PHE A 23 18.64 18.59 -24.43
C PHE A 23 18.06 19.07 -23.10
N LEU A 24 18.29 18.30 -22.03
CA LEU A 24 17.76 18.60 -20.69
C LEU A 24 18.32 19.94 -20.14
N LYS A 25 19.61 20.22 -20.36
CA LYS A 25 20.22 21.52 -20.00
C LYS A 25 19.70 22.71 -20.79
N GLY A 26 19.13 22.48 -21.98
CA GLY A 26 18.60 23.53 -22.85
C GLY A 26 17.34 24.22 -22.31
N GLY A 27 16.79 23.76 -21.18
CA GLY A 27 15.56 24.30 -20.59
C GLY A 27 14.34 23.66 -21.23
N MET A 28 14.04 22.42 -20.83
CA MET A 28 12.90 21.69 -21.37
C MET A 28 11.59 22.16 -20.73
N PRO A 29 10.51 22.28 -21.52
CA PRO A 29 9.19 22.60 -20.98
C PRO A 29 8.73 21.51 -19.98
N PRO A 30 8.32 21.88 -18.74
CA PRO A 30 7.90 20.92 -17.72
C PRO A 30 6.80 19.94 -18.17
N ASN A 31 5.91 20.40 -19.05
CA ASN A 31 4.83 19.61 -19.64
C ASN A 31 5.35 18.40 -20.46
N VAL A 32 6.56 18.45 -21.02
CA VAL A 32 7.15 17.28 -21.73
C VAL A 32 7.60 16.19 -20.74
N LEU A 33 8.13 16.57 -19.58
CA LEU A 33 8.49 15.64 -18.50
C LEU A 33 7.26 15.05 -17.81
N LEU A 34 6.21 15.85 -17.70
CA LEU A 34 4.92 15.46 -17.12
C LEU A 34 4.03 14.69 -18.11
N GLY A 35 4.50 14.50 -19.36
CA GLY A 35 3.86 13.65 -20.37
C GLY A 35 2.71 14.30 -21.13
N ASP A 36 2.57 15.62 -21.12
CA ASP A 36 1.42 16.32 -21.68
C ASP A 36 1.49 16.54 -23.21
N VAL A 37 2.64 16.38 -23.88
CA VAL A 37 2.75 16.76 -25.30
C VAL A 37 3.71 15.89 -26.13
N ARG A 38 3.17 15.32 -27.22
CA ARG A 38 3.88 15.09 -28.49
C ARG A 38 3.19 15.98 -29.52
N GLU A 39 3.82 17.09 -29.90
CA GLU A 39 3.15 18.19 -30.64
C GLU A 39 2.80 17.83 -32.10
N ASP A 40 3.24 16.67 -32.59
CA ASP A 40 3.16 16.29 -34.03
C ASP A 40 2.33 15.02 -34.33
N ALA A 41 1.69 14.39 -33.33
CA ALA A 41 0.83 13.22 -33.56
C ALA A 41 -0.65 13.64 -33.49
N GLY A 42 -1.41 13.36 -34.55
CA GLY A 42 -2.84 13.66 -34.62
C GLY A 42 -3.62 13.16 -33.39
N GLU A 43 -4.78 13.77 -33.17
CA GLU A 43 -5.67 13.54 -32.03
C GLU A 43 -5.67 12.06 -31.59
N VAL A 44 -5.34 11.82 -30.30
CA VAL A 44 -5.38 10.54 -29.55
C VAL A 44 -4.06 9.73 -29.45
N GLU A 45 -2.88 10.33 -29.28
CA GLU A 45 -1.76 9.69 -28.54
C GLU A 45 -1.72 10.26 -27.10
N LYS A 46 -2.53 9.66 -26.22
CA LYS A 46 -2.73 10.09 -24.82
C LYS A 46 -1.46 9.95 -23.96
N LYS A 47 -1.03 11.05 -23.34
CA LYS A 47 -0.20 11.17 -22.12
C LYS A 47 0.94 10.15 -21.92
N SER A 48 1.79 9.90 -22.92
CA SER A 48 2.99 9.08 -22.73
C SER A 48 4.21 9.96 -22.46
N GLY A 49 4.77 9.86 -21.25
CA GLY A 49 6.00 10.58 -20.88
C GLY A 49 7.26 9.96 -21.51
N LEU A 50 8.39 10.66 -21.41
CA LEU A 50 9.69 10.19 -21.94
C LEU A 50 10.10 8.82 -21.36
N LEU A 51 9.82 8.59 -20.08
CA LEU A 51 10.08 7.31 -19.42
C LEU A 51 9.23 6.17 -20.00
N HIS A 52 7.97 6.42 -20.35
CA HIS A 52 7.14 5.42 -21.01
C HIS A 52 7.68 5.06 -22.39
N VAL A 53 8.06 6.06 -23.19
CA VAL A 53 8.65 5.87 -24.51
C VAL A 53 9.93 5.03 -24.41
N LEU A 54 10.79 5.37 -23.45
CA LEU A 54 12.01 4.62 -23.17
C LEU A 54 11.74 3.17 -22.79
N CYS A 55 10.83 2.94 -21.84
CA CYS A 55 10.44 1.59 -21.42
C CYS A 55 9.73 0.79 -22.51
N ARG A 56 9.05 1.42 -23.48
CA ARG A 56 8.45 0.75 -24.66
C ARG A 56 9.47 0.43 -25.74
N SER A 57 10.61 1.10 -25.76
CA SER A 57 11.60 0.99 -26.82
C SER A 57 12.76 0.07 -26.44
N ALA A 58 13.20 0.13 -25.18
CA ALA A 58 14.35 -0.64 -24.68
C ALA A 58 14.23 -2.15 -24.88
N THR A 59 15.27 -2.79 -25.41
CA THR A 59 15.39 -4.25 -25.39
C THR A 59 16.15 -4.71 -24.13
N PRO A 60 16.11 -6.02 -23.78
CA PRO A 60 16.90 -6.54 -22.67
C PRO A 60 18.40 -6.21 -22.75
N GLU A 61 18.97 -6.16 -23.95
CA GLU A 61 20.39 -5.84 -24.20
C GLU A 61 20.70 -4.35 -24.02
N GLN A 62 19.69 -3.49 -24.08
CA GLN A 62 19.83 -2.03 -23.95
C GLN A 62 19.53 -1.52 -22.54
N GLN A 63 19.27 -2.41 -21.56
CA GLN A 63 18.89 -2.01 -20.20
C GLN A 63 19.93 -1.14 -19.50
N GLU A 64 21.22 -1.36 -19.75
CA GLU A 64 22.27 -0.52 -19.16
C GLU A 64 22.17 0.93 -19.64
N LEU A 65 22.14 1.16 -20.96
CA LEU A 65 21.98 2.49 -21.53
C LEU A 65 20.64 3.11 -21.11
N ALA A 66 19.54 2.37 -21.25
CA ALA A 66 18.22 2.85 -20.84
C ALA A 66 18.19 3.22 -19.35
N GLY A 67 18.89 2.47 -18.50
CA GLY A 67 19.00 2.76 -17.07
C GLY A 67 19.71 4.09 -16.81
N GLN A 68 20.77 4.40 -17.55
CA GLN A 68 21.45 5.69 -17.46
C GLN A 68 20.56 6.86 -17.93
N LEU A 69 19.75 6.65 -18.97
CA LEU A 69 18.79 7.66 -19.43
C LEU A 69 17.64 7.85 -18.43
N VAL A 70 17.17 6.77 -17.78
CA VAL A 70 16.18 6.84 -16.68
C VAL A 70 16.72 7.69 -15.54
N ASP A 71 17.96 7.46 -15.12
CA ASP A 71 18.58 8.23 -14.03
C ASP A 71 18.66 9.73 -14.39
N GLN A 72 19.08 10.06 -15.61
CA GLN A 72 19.07 11.45 -16.09
C GLN A 72 17.67 12.05 -16.12
N LEU A 73 16.66 11.32 -16.58
CA LEU A 73 15.28 11.84 -16.61
C LEU A 73 14.75 12.10 -15.20
N PHE A 74 15.08 11.25 -14.22
CA PHE A 74 14.74 11.49 -12.81
C PHE A 74 15.42 12.74 -12.24
N GLU A 75 16.70 12.99 -12.56
CA GLU A 75 17.42 14.20 -12.14
C GLU A 75 16.72 15.50 -12.58
N TYR A 76 15.96 15.45 -13.69
CA TYR A 76 15.22 16.58 -14.23
C TYR A 76 13.71 16.54 -13.90
N GLY A 77 13.28 15.65 -13.01
CA GLY A 77 11.92 15.63 -12.47
C GLY A 77 10.91 14.79 -13.26
N ALA A 78 11.35 13.85 -14.10
CA ALA A 78 10.45 12.87 -14.69
C ALA A 78 9.82 12.00 -13.58
N SER A 79 8.53 11.71 -13.69
CA SER A 79 7.80 10.95 -12.66
C SER A 79 7.82 9.45 -12.93
N TRP A 80 8.17 8.67 -11.89
CA TRP A 80 8.08 7.20 -11.92
C TRP A 80 6.63 6.70 -11.89
N MET A 81 5.69 7.52 -11.40
CA MET A 81 4.28 7.18 -11.19
C MET A 81 3.36 7.75 -12.29
N LEU A 82 3.90 8.40 -13.31
CA LEU A 82 3.07 8.96 -14.39
C LEU A 82 2.26 7.83 -15.07
N ILE A 83 0.94 7.98 -15.13
CA ILE A 83 0.05 7.01 -15.77
C ILE A 83 -0.26 7.48 -17.19
N ASP A 84 -0.08 6.58 -18.16
CA ASP A 84 -0.40 6.87 -19.56
C ASP A 84 -1.84 6.51 -19.95
N GLY A 85 -2.16 6.68 -21.24
CA GLY A 85 -3.49 6.36 -21.77
C GLY A 85 -3.90 4.88 -21.72
N GLU A 86 -2.99 3.96 -21.39
CA GLU A 86 -3.25 2.54 -21.18
C GLU A 86 -3.37 2.18 -19.70
N ASN A 87 -3.44 3.18 -18.82
CA ASN A 87 -3.43 3.02 -17.37
C ASN A 87 -2.14 2.34 -16.86
N LYS A 88 -0.98 2.65 -17.48
CA LYS A 88 0.32 2.08 -17.12
C LYS A 88 1.33 3.14 -16.68
N THR A 89 2.12 2.80 -15.66
CA THR A 89 3.35 3.55 -15.34
C THR A 89 4.52 3.05 -16.19
N PRO A 90 5.63 3.80 -16.30
CA PRO A 90 6.84 3.30 -16.96
C PRO A 90 7.32 1.98 -16.35
N GLY A 91 7.18 1.81 -15.03
CA GLY A 91 7.52 0.57 -14.34
C GLY A 91 6.59 -0.60 -14.66
N CYS A 92 5.28 -0.37 -14.87
CA CYS A 92 4.39 -1.41 -15.40
C CYS A 92 4.91 -1.95 -16.74
N ILE A 93 5.29 -1.04 -17.66
CA ILE A 93 5.82 -1.40 -18.98
C ILE A 93 7.16 -2.14 -18.84
N ALA A 94 8.06 -1.67 -17.96
CA ALA A 94 9.34 -2.33 -17.71
C ALA A 94 9.14 -3.78 -17.25
N ARG A 95 8.20 -4.02 -16.31
CA ARG A 95 7.87 -5.37 -15.83
C ARG A 95 7.30 -6.26 -16.92
N GLU A 96 6.29 -5.79 -17.65
CA GLU A 96 5.65 -6.55 -18.73
C GLU A 96 6.63 -6.98 -19.83
N ARG A 97 7.68 -6.17 -20.05
CA ARG A 97 8.72 -6.43 -21.05
C ARG A 97 9.92 -7.20 -20.50
N GLY A 98 9.92 -7.59 -19.23
CA GLY A 98 11.03 -8.29 -18.58
C GLY A 98 12.30 -7.45 -18.41
N LEU A 99 12.17 -6.12 -18.38
CA LEU A 99 13.26 -5.18 -18.17
C LEU A 99 13.53 -4.99 -16.67
N ASN A 100 14.01 -6.05 -16.02
CA ASN A 100 14.13 -6.14 -14.56
C ASN A 100 15.02 -5.03 -13.95
N ASP A 101 16.12 -4.65 -14.60
CA ASP A 101 17.03 -3.63 -14.07
C ASP A 101 16.36 -2.26 -14.07
N LEU A 102 15.56 -1.97 -15.11
CA LEU A 102 14.75 -0.75 -15.17
C LEU A 102 13.62 -0.80 -14.14
N TYR A 103 12.94 -1.94 -14.00
CA TYR A 103 11.88 -2.11 -13.02
C TYR A 103 12.36 -1.79 -11.59
N VAL A 104 13.52 -2.34 -11.20
CA VAL A 104 14.14 -2.06 -9.91
C VAL A 104 14.42 -0.56 -9.73
N LYS A 105 14.91 0.13 -10.76
CA LYS A 105 15.12 1.59 -10.70
C LYS A 105 13.83 2.37 -10.43
N PHE A 106 12.71 1.98 -11.04
CA PHE A 106 11.41 2.63 -10.81
C PHE A 106 10.89 2.36 -9.40
N VAL A 107 11.01 1.13 -8.90
CA VAL A 107 10.64 0.79 -7.51
C VAL A 107 11.48 1.63 -6.54
N GLN A 108 12.80 1.68 -6.73
CA GLN A 108 13.68 2.47 -5.87
C GLN A 108 13.39 3.99 -5.96
N ALA A 109 12.98 4.49 -7.12
CA ALA A 109 12.55 5.87 -7.27
C ALA A 109 11.27 6.14 -6.45
N GLY A 110 10.30 5.22 -6.49
CA GLY A 110 9.10 5.31 -5.66
C GLY A 110 9.39 5.32 -4.18
N VAL A 111 10.22 4.38 -3.71
CA VAL A 111 10.62 4.32 -2.29
C VAL A 111 11.26 5.62 -1.83
N ARG A 112 12.19 6.17 -2.63
CA ARG A 112 12.81 7.47 -2.33
C ARG A 112 11.79 8.60 -2.29
N SER A 113 10.87 8.65 -3.26
CA SER A 113 9.83 9.68 -3.30
C SER A 113 8.92 9.63 -2.08
N GLU A 114 8.43 8.45 -1.70
CA GLU A 114 7.53 8.28 -0.55
C GLU A 114 8.21 8.72 0.76
N ILE A 115 9.42 8.20 1.04
CA ILE A 115 10.17 8.54 2.25
C ILE A 115 10.53 10.04 2.29
N PHE A 116 11.00 10.58 1.15
CA PHE A 116 11.42 11.98 1.07
C PHE A 116 10.25 12.94 1.26
N LEU A 117 9.14 12.73 0.55
CA LEU A 117 7.97 13.58 0.66
C LEU A 117 7.40 13.54 2.07
N ARG A 118 7.30 12.35 2.68
CA ARG A 118 6.80 12.20 4.05
C ARG A 118 7.66 12.97 5.06
N ARG A 119 8.99 12.83 5.00
CA ARG A 119 9.90 13.57 5.88
C ARG A 119 9.85 15.09 5.65
N MET A 120 9.68 15.54 4.41
CA MET A 120 9.49 16.97 4.13
C MET A 120 8.20 17.52 4.73
N THR A 121 7.11 16.74 4.67
CA THR A 121 5.82 17.12 5.27
C THR A 121 5.82 17.04 6.79
N GLU A 122 6.67 16.21 7.40
CA GLU A 122 6.83 16.14 8.86
C GLU A 122 7.61 17.34 9.41
N GLU A 123 8.65 17.81 8.70
CA GLU A 123 9.46 18.97 9.11
C GLU A 123 8.74 20.33 8.91
N SER A 124 7.68 20.34 8.10
CA SER A 124 6.82 21.50 7.91
C SER A 124 5.50 21.28 8.69
N GLU A 125 5.42 21.83 9.91
CA GLU A 125 4.22 21.76 10.77
C GLU A 125 2.88 21.85 9.99
N PRO A 126 1.86 21.06 10.38
CA PRO A 126 0.82 20.59 9.46
C PRO A 126 -0.16 21.71 9.11
N SER A 127 -0.10 22.21 7.87
CA SER A 127 -1.31 22.70 7.22
C SER A 127 -2.03 21.50 6.63
N GLU A 128 -3.25 21.22 7.11
CA GLU A 128 -4.19 20.27 6.53
C GLU A 128 -4.23 20.44 4.99
N GLU A 129 -3.54 19.56 4.24
CA GLU A 129 -3.70 19.26 2.80
C GLU A 129 -2.40 18.66 2.23
N ALA A 130 -2.04 17.43 2.64
CA ALA A 130 -1.09 16.61 1.88
C ALA A 130 -1.35 15.10 2.07
N ALA A 131 -2.63 14.69 2.08
CA ALA A 131 -2.98 13.29 1.81
C ALA A 131 -3.00 13.11 0.29
N VAL A 132 -1.87 12.69 -0.28
CA VAL A 132 -1.86 12.17 -1.65
C VAL A 132 -2.55 10.82 -1.59
N ASN A 133 -3.78 10.79 -2.09
CA ASN A 133 -4.58 9.58 -2.26
C ASN A 133 -4.14 8.94 -3.58
N PRO A 134 -3.40 7.81 -3.60
CA PRO A 134 -2.95 7.20 -4.86
C PRO A 134 -4.15 6.42 -5.44
N GLY A 135 -5.10 7.12 -6.08
CA GLY A 135 -6.29 6.45 -6.59
C GLY A 135 -7.41 7.33 -7.14
N ALA A 136 -7.14 8.53 -7.64
CA ALA A 136 -8.14 9.36 -8.31
C ALA A 136 -7.56 9.98 -9.59
N GLU A 137 -8.03 9.49 -10.74
CA GLU A 137 -7.70 10.01 -12.07
C GLU A 137 -8.32 11.39 -12.33
N GLY A 138 -7.74 12.07 -13.32
CA GLY A 138 -7.93 13.49 -13.62
C GLY A 138 -9.34 13.93 -14.02
N ALA A 139 -9.62 15.20 -13.69
CA ALA A 139 -10.56 16.06 -14.39
C ALA A 139 -9.95 17.47 -14.52
N GLU A 140 -9.93 18.00 -15.74
CA GLU A 140 -9.37 19.31 -16.07
C GLU A 140 -10.27 20.50 -15.65
N LYS A 141 -9.60 21.56 -15.17
CA LYS A 141 -9.82 23.02 -15.32
C LYS A 141 -11.12 23.69 -14.83
N GLU A 142 -10.98 24.66 -13.90
CA GLU A 142 -11.15 26.13 -14.11
C GLU A 142 -11.33 26.88 -12.77
N GLU A 143 -10.66 28.03 -12.64
CA GLU A 143 -10.78 29.00 -11.53
C GLU A 143 -12.10 29.79 -11.58
N ASN A 144 -12.90 29.76 -10.50
CA ASN A 144 -13.61 30.94 -9.99
C ASN A 144 -14.16 30.70 -8.56
N PRO A 145 -14.13 31.68 -7.62
CA PRO A 145 -14.39 31.44 -6.20
C PRO A 145 -15.84 31.77 -5.85
N ARG A 146 -16.67 30.75 -5.58
CA ARG A 146 -17.96 30.92 -4.89
C ARG A 146 -18.35 29.67 -4.11
N LYS A 147 -18.34 29.82 -2.78
CA LYS A 147 -18.99 28.97 -1.74
C LYS A 147 -19.26 27.52 -2.17
N LYS A 148 -18.29 26.64 -1.94
CA LYS A 148 -18.52 25.19 -1.94
C LYS A 148 -19.39 24.83 -0.74
N THR A 149 -20.66 24.56 -1.01
CA THR A 149 -21.51 23.71 -0.19
C THR A 149 -20.82 22.34 -0.12
N ARG A 150 -20.46 21.94 1.09
CA ARG A 150 -19.75 20.70 1.44
C ARG A 150 -20.61 19.50 1.00
N THR A 151 -20.25 18.88 -0.13
CA THR A 151 -20.75 17.56 -0.53
C THR A 151 -19.94 16.51 0.24
N THR A 152 -20.66 15.67 0.98
CA THR A 152 -20.17 14.63 1.88
C THR A 152 -19.66 13.41 1.10
N GLU A 153 -18.35 13.20 1.05
CA GLU A 153 -17.71 11.89 0.88
C GLU A 153 -17.48 11.32 2.29
N PRO A 154 -18.08 10.18 2.69
CA PRO A 154 -18.06 9.70 4.08
C PRO A 154 -16.85 8.81 4.45
N GLU A 155 -15.73 8.86 3.72
CA GLU A 155 -14.64 7.88 3.90
C GLU A 155 -13.26 8.56 3.94
N ARG A 156 -12.97 9.34 4.99
CA ARG A 156 -11.60 9.86 5.21
C ARG A 156 -11.01 9.66 6.59
N ASN A 157 -11.73 9.11 7.56
CA ASN A 157 -11.17 8.86 8.88
C ASN A 157 -11.93 7.76 9.66
N GLN A 158 -11.30 7.30 10.73
CA GLN A 158 -11.83 6.27 11.63
C GLN A 158 -13.17 6.66 12.28
N GLU A 159 -13.41 7.95 12.55
CA GLU A 159 -14.65 8.41 13.19
C GLU A 159 -15.87 8.17 12.31
N ASP A 160 -15.76 8.46 11.01
CA ASP A 160 -16.83 8.22 10.04
C ASP A 160 -17.11 6.71 9.91
N TYR A 161 -16.06 5.88 9.83
CA TYR A 161 -16.19 4.43 9.76
C TYR A 161 -16.95 3.84 10.96
N LEU A 162 -16.68 4.29 12.18
CA LEU A 162 -17.35 3.79 13.39
C LEU A 162 -18.86 4.09 13.46
N THR A 163 -19.34 4.99 12.59
CA THR A 163 -20.77 5.33 12.46
C THR A 163 -21.43 4.71 11.23
N THR A 164 -20.65 4.02 10.39
CA THR A 164 -21.13 3.43 9.14
C THR A 164 -21.96 2.18 9.41
N ASN A 165 -22.97 1.92 8.59
CA ASN A 165 -23.70 0.66 8.67
C ASN A 165 -22.90 -0.44 8.00
N LEU A 166 -22.66 -1.53 8.72
CA LEU A 166 -22.03 -2.73 8.18
C LEU A 166 -23.07 -3.84 7.97
N ALA A 167 -22.92 -4.56 6.87
CA ALA A 167 -23.71 -5.74 6.55
C ALA A 167 -22.79 -6.97 6.48
N TYR A 168 -23.15 -8.00 7.25
CA TYR A 168 -22.58 -9.34 7.08
C TYR A 168 -23.38 -10.06 6.00
N GLU A 169 -22.69 -10.47 4.95
CA GLU A 169 -23.15 -11.43 3.95
C GLU A 169 -22.43 -12.77 4.17
N ASP A 170 -22.77 -13.81 3.41
CA ASP A 170 -22.22 -15.16 3.63
C ASP A 170 -20.68 -15.20 3.46
N ASP A 171 -20.15 -14.41 2.53
CA ASP A 171 -18.76 -14.41 2.07
C ASP A 171 -18.02 -13.09 2.36
N LYS A 172 -18.69 -12.06 2.89
CA LYS A 172 -18.10 -10.73 3.07
C LYS A 172 -18.74 -9.87 4.15
N LEU A 173 -17.96 -8.92 4.64
CA LEU A 173 -18.39 -7.79 5.44
C LEU A 173 -18.25 -6.52 4.58
N VAL A 174 -19.33 -5.76 4.44
CA VAL A 174 -19.37 -4.58 3.57
C VAL A 174 -19.98 -3.37 4.27
N THR A 175 -19.58 -2.18 3.82
CA THR A 175 -20.24 -0.91 4.19
C THR A 175 -21.53 -0.71 3.41
N ASP A 176 -22.37 0.25 3.83
CA ASP A 176 -23.54 0.67 3.05
C ASP A 176 -23.21 1.35 1.70
N GLN A 177 -21.94 1.74 1.49
CA GLN A 177 -21.40 2.23 0.22
C GLN A 177 -20.81 1.10 -0.65
N GLN A 178 -20.96 -0.15 -0.24
CA GLN A 178 -20.43 -1.33 -0.94
C GLN A 178 -18.91 -1.42 -0.99
N ASP A 179 -18.22 -0.84 -0.01
CA ASP A 179 -16.79 -1.07 0.17
C ASP A 179 -16.58 -2.39 0.93
N GLY A 180 -15.68 -3.24 0.41
CA GLY A 180 -15.31 -4.50 1.06
C GLY A 180 -14.45 -4.23 2.28
N VAL A 181 -14.97 -4.53 3.47
CA VAL A 181 -14.25 -4.39 4.74
C VAL A 181 -13.43 -5.63 5.05
N MET A 182 -14.00 -6.81 4.80
CA MET A 182 -13.34 -8.12 4.96
C MET A 182 -14.02 -9.11 4.02
N MET A 183 -13.25 -10.00 3.40
CA MET A 183 -13.81 -11.00 2.47
C MET A 183 -13.21 -12.39 2.67
N ASP A 184 -13.98 -13.44 2.36
CA ASP A 184 -13.62 -14.84 2.60
C ASP A 184 -12.45 -15.36 1.75
N TRP A 185 -12.17 -14.75 0.59
CA TRP A 185 -11.07 -15.12 -0.29
C TRP A 185 -9.70 -15.02 0.42
N GLU A 186 -9.62 -14.20 1.46
CA GLU A 186 -8.44 -14.00 2.29
C GLU A 186 -8.16 -15.18 3.25
N THR A 187 -9.07 -16.15 3.35
CA THR A 187 -8.96 -17.28 4.30
C THR A 187 -7.59 -17.98 4.29
N PRO A 188 -6.95 -18.30 3.14
CA PRO A 188 -5.62 -18.89 3.13
C PRO A 188 -4.55 -17.97 3.73
N ILE A 189 -4.64 -16.66 3.47
CA ILE A 189 -3.74 -15.64 4.02
C ILE A 189 -3.93 -15.54 5.53
N MET A 190 -5.18 -15.45 6.00
CA MET A 190 -5.52 -15.37 7.41
C MET A 190 -5.06 -16.59 8.18
N LYS A 191 -5.24 -17.78 7.61
CA LYS A 191 -4.73 -19.03 8.19
C LYS A 191 -3.22 -19.00 8.33
N ARG A 192 -2.49 -18.66 7.27
CA ARG A 192 -1.02 -18.61 7.30
C ARG A 192 -0.51 -17.55 8.27
N SER A 193 -1.20 -16.40 8.34
CA SER A 193 -0.92 -15.34 9.31
C SER A 193 -1.08 -15.82 10.75
N ALA A 194 -2.18 -16.53 11.06
CA ALA A 194 -2.39 -17.14 12.38
C ALA A 194 -1.27 -18.12 12.76
N GLU A 195 -0.82 -18.95 11.81
CA GLU A 195 0.26 -19.92 12.02
C GLU A 195 1.61 -19.28 12.37
N ILE A 196 1.93 -18.10 11.79
CA ILE A 196 3.23 -17.45 12.03
C ILE A 196 3.26 -16.60 13.29
N ILE A 197 2.10 -16.10 13.76
CA ILE A 197 2.01 -15.27 14.97
C ILE A 197 1.67 -16.09 16.23
N THR A 198 1.02 -17.26 16.08
CA THR A 198 0.51 -17.99 17.25
C THR A 198 1.51 -19.01 17.76
N HIS A 199 1.96 -18.80 19.00
CA HIS A 199 2.76 -19.77 19.75
C HIS A 199 1.89 -20.40 20.85
N PRO A 200 1.69 -21.73 20.84
CA PRO A 200 0.83 -22.40 21.82
C PRO A 200 1.17 -22.02 23.27
N GLY A 201 0.16 -21.65 24.05
CA GLY A 201 0.31 -21.24 25.45
C GLY A 201 0.86 -19.82 25.68
N ARG A 202 1.22 -19.07 24.64
CA ARG A 202 1.66 -17.66 24.75
C ARG A 202 0.56 -16.69 24.33
N ASN A 203 0.69 -15.43 24.74
CA ASN A 203 -0.29 -14.39 24.40
C ASN A 203 -0.17 -14.00 22.93
N VAL A 204 -1.31 -13.76 22.28
CA VAL A 204 -1.41 -13.24 20.92
C VAL A 204 -2.45 -12.12 20.89
N LEU A 205 -2.17 -11.09 20.10
CA LEU A 205 -3.05 -9.94 19.88
C LEU A 205 -3.50 -9.90 18.42
N ASN A 206 -4.80 -9.80 18.20
CA ASN A 206 -5.38 -9.40 16.93
C ASN A 206 -5.98 -7.98 17.05
N VAL A 207 -5.74 -7.11 16.06
CA VAL A 207 -6.27 -5.74 15.99
C VAL A 207 -7.11 -5.62 14.72
N GLY A 208 -8.44 -5.60 14.91
CA GLY A 208 -9.44 -5.72 13.85
C GLY A 208 -10.01 -7.14 13.79
N PHE A 209 -11.27 -7.31 14.20
CA PHE A 209 -11.91 -8.63 14.22
C PHE A 209 -12.53 -8.98 12.86
N GLY A 210 -13.17 -8.01 12.20
CA GLY A 210 -13.84 -8.21 10.92
C GLY A 210 -14.87 -9.35 10.95
N MET A 211 -14.54 -10.46 10.28
CA MET A 211 -15.37 -11.67 10.22
C MET A 211 -14.91 -12.79 11.18
N GLY A 212 -13.85 -12.59 11.96
CA GLY A 212 -13.33 -13.59 12.90
C GLY A 212 -12.61 -14.77 12.26
N ILE A 213 -12.18 -14.63 11.00
CA ILE A 213 -11.50 -15.69 10.23
C ILE A 213 -10.15 -16.03 10.87
N ILE A 214 -9.27 -15.03 11.01
CA ILE A 214 -7.97 -15.23 11.64
C ILE A 214 -8.13 -15.66 13.11
N ASP A 215 -9.07 -15.06 13.84
CA ASP A 215 -9.33 -15.36 15.24
C ASP A 215 -9.69 -16.83 15.47
N SER A 216 -10.44 -17.42 14.54
CA SER A 216 -10.81 -18.83 14.59
C SER A 216 -9.58 -19.73 14.47
N PHE A 217 -8.69 -19.45 13.51
CA PHE A 217 -7.43 -20.18 13.36
C PHE A 217 -6.49 -19.97 14.55
N ILE A 218 -6.39 -18.74 15.07
CA ILE A 218 -5.63 -18.46 16.29
C ILE A 218 -6.13 -19.34 17.43
N GLN A 219 -7.45 -19.42 17.66
CA GLN A 219 -8.02 -20.25 18.72
C GLN A 219 -7.73 -21.75 18.54
N GLU A 220 -7.74 -22.27 17.31
CA GLU A 220 -7.39 -23.66 17.00
C GLU A 220 -5.92 -23.99 17.34
N LEU A 221 -5.03 -23.00 17.25
CA LEU A 221 -3.60 -23.14 17.56
C LEU A 221 -3.27 -23.08 19.06
N GLY A 222 -4.26 -22.86 19.92
CA GLY A 222 -4.14 -22.99 21.38
C GLY A 222 -3.29 -21.91 22.08
N PRO A 223 -3.58 -20.60 21.91
CA PRO A 223 -2.87 -19.52 22.58
C PRO A 223 -3.13 -19.53 24.09
N GLY A 224 -2.21 -18.94 24.85
CA GLY A 224 -2.37 -18.75 26.30
C GLY A 224 -3.51 -17.78 26.61
N LYS A 225 -3.41 -16.56 26.08
CA LYS A 225 -4.51 -15.60 25.99
C LYS A 225 -4.60 -15.04 24.58
N HIS A 226 -5.82 -14.90 24.09
CA HIS A 226 -6.10 -14.29 22.80
C HIS A 226 -6.78 -12.94 23.02
N TYR A 227 -6.04 -11.87 22.76
CA TYR A 227 -6.54 -10.51 22.86
C TYR A 227 -7.07 -10.08 21.50
N ILE A 228 -8.29 -9.55 21.46
CA ILE A 228 -8.93 -9.09 20.22
C ILE A 228 -9.35 -7.64 20.44
N CYS A 229 -8.77 -6.72 19.67
CA CYS A 229 -9.14 -5.31 19.67
C CYS A 229 -10.15 -5.02 18.55
N GLU A 230 -11.31 -4.47 18.92
CA GLU A 230 -12.36 -4.12 17.97
C GLU A 230 -13.11 -2.88 18.45
N ALA A 231 -13.37 -1.96 17.53
CA ALA A 231 -13.96 -0.66 17.82
C ALA A 231 -15.38 -0.51 17.26
N HIS A 232 -15.71 -1.21 16.16
CA HIS A 232 -16.95 -1.01 15.45
C HIS A 232 -18.14 -1.65 16.20
N PRO A 233 -19.19 -0.89 16.57
CA PRO A 233 -20.31 -1.40 17.38
C PRO A 233 -21.02 -2.62 16.79
N THR A 234 -21.23 -2.66 15.47
CA THR A 234 -21.84 -3.80 14.77
C THR A 234 -21.01 -5.07 14.89
N VAL A 235 -19.68 -4.96 14.76
CA VAL A 235 -18.76 -6.10 14.86
C VAL A 235 -18.73 -6.61 16.31
N LEU A 236 -18.65 -5.71 17.29
CA LEU A 236 -18.74 -6.06 18.71
C LEU A 236 -20.05 -6.79 19.06
N ALA A 237 -21.18 -6.33 18.51
CA ALA A 237 -22.47 -6.99 18.70
C ALA A 237 -22.48 -8.41 18.11
N LYS A 238 -21.88 -8.60 16.92
CA LYS A 238 -21.71 -9.91 16.30
C LYS A 238 -20.82 -10.83 17.13
N MET A 239 -19.68 -10.33 17.61
CA MET A 239 -18.78 -11.07 18.50
C MET A 239 -19.49 -11.57 19.76
N ARG A 240 -20.34 -10.73 20.38
CA ARG A 240 -21.17 -11.14 21.53
C ARG A 240 -22.15 -12.24 21.14
N ALA A 241 -22.87 -12.08 20.02
CA ALA A 241 -23.86 -13.06 19.57
C ALA A 241 -23.25 -14.43 19.25
N ASP A 242 -22.02 -14.44 18.71
CA ASP A 242 -21.29 -15.65 18.36
C ASP A 242 -20.56 -16.30 19.54
N GLY A 243 -20.64 -15.72 20.74
CA GLY A 243 -20.05 -16.28 21.96
C GLY A 243 -18.55 -16.05 22.12
N TRP A 244 -17.94 -15.09 21.41
CA TRP A 244 -16.52 -14.76 21.58
C TRP A 244 -16.19 -14.27 22.99
N TYR A 245 -17.15 -13.58 23.62
CA TYR A 245 -17.03 -13.09 24.99
C TYR A 245 -17.07 -14.20 26.05
N ASP A 246 -17.60 -15.37 25.71
CA ASP A 246 -17.74 -16.50 26.64
C ASP A 246 -16.54 -17.45 26.59
N LYS A 247 -15.60 -17.26 25.64
CA LYS A 247 -14.39 -18.06 25.51
C LYS A 247 -13.42 -17.74 26.65
N PRO A 248 -12.97 -18.73 27.44
CA PRO A 248 -12.27 -18.49 28.72
C PRO A 248 -10.88 -17.85 28.60
N ASN A 249 -10.20 -18.03 27.46
CA ASN A 249 -8.88 -17.46 27.19
C ASN A 249 -8.93 -16.25 26.24
N VAL A 250 -10.12 -15.76 25.88
CA VAL A 250 -10.28 -14.61 25.01
C VAL A 250 -10.48 -13.34 25.85
N VAL A 251 -9.80 -12.26 25.47
CA VAL A 251 -9.91 -10.94 26.09
C VAL A 251 -10.30 -9.93 25.02
N ILE A 252 -11.53 -9.43 25.08
CA ILE A 252 -12.02 -8.41 24.14
C ILE A 252 -11.63 -7.02 24.63
N LEU A 253 -10.97 -6.27 23.76
CA LEU A 253 -10.56 -4.88 23.97
C LEU A 253 -11.49 -3.97 23.16
N GLU A 254 -12.57 -3.51 23.79
CA GLU A 254 -13.57 -2.66 23.12
C GLU A 254 -13.07 -1.23 22.96
N GLY A 255 -13.00 -0.77 21.70
CA GLY A 255 -12.67 0.60 21.32
C GLY A 255 -11.42 0.71 20.43
N PRO A 256 -11.03 1.95 20.07
CA PRO A 256 -9.89 2.19 19.19
C PRO A 256 -8.59 1.65 19.78
N TRP A 257 -7.75 1.05 18.92
CA TRP A 257 -6.50 0.43 19.35
C TRP A 257 -5.56 1.42 20.05
N LYS A 258 -5.52 2.69 19.62
CA LYS A 258 -4.73 3.77 20.25
C LYS A 258 -5.02 3.86 21.76
N GLN A 259 -6.26 3.64 22.17
CA GLN A 259 -6.67 3.74 23.57
C GLN A 259 -6.55 2.40 24.32
N THR A 260 -6.91 1.29 23.69
CA THR A 260 -6.92 -0.02 24.34
C THR A 260 -5.50 -0.56 24.54
N LEU A 261 -4.64 -0.41 23.54
CA LEU A 261 -3.27 -0.93 23.57
C LEU A 261 -2.35 -0.10 24.46
N ALA A 262 -2.54 1.21 24.55
CA ALA A 262 -1.82 2.05 25.51
C ALA A 262 -1.99 1.60 26.97
N LYS A 263 -3.18 1.08 27.32
CA LYS A 263 -3.44 0.50 28.65
C LYS A 263 -2.64 -0.79 28.85
N LEU A 264 -2.60 -1.67 27.86
CA LEU A 264 -1.83 -2.92 27.93
C LEU A 264 -0.33 -2.67 28.04
N LEU A 265 0.17 -1.69 27.29
CA LEU A 265 1.56 -1.25 27.35
C LEU A 265 1.92 -0.77 28.77
N SER A 266 1.06 0.06 29.38
CA SER A 266 1.25 0.54 30.76
C SER A 266 1.24 -0.58 31.81
N GLN A 267 0.63 -1.72 31.50
CA GLN A 267 0.55 -2.90 32.36
C GLN A 267 1.72 -3.87 32.15
N GLY A 268 2.59 -3.61 31.17
CA GLY A 268 3.70 -4.49 30.81
C GLY A 268 3.24 -5.82 30.20
N VAL A 269 2.07 -5.83 29.54
CA VAL A 269 1.61 -7.00 28.78
C VAL A 269 2.40 -7.10 27.50
N THR A 270 2.90 -8.30 27.20
CA THR A 270 3.61 -8.59 25.96
C THR A 270 2.98 -9.77 25.21
N PHE A 271 3.28 -9.84 23.91
CA PHE A 271 2.71 -10.80 22.98
C PHE A 271 3.77 -11.55 22.19
N ALA A 272 3.58 -12.86 22.06
CA ALA A 272 4.38 -13.67 21.15
C ALA A 272 3.98 -13.46 19.68
N GLY A 273 2.78 -12.93 19.45
CA GLY A 273 2.27 -12.61 18.14
C GLY A 273 1.35 -11.39 18.14
N ILE A 274 1.50 -10.53 17.15
CA ILE A 274 0.59 -9.40 16.90
C ILE A 274 0.13 -9.46 15.44
N TYR A 275 -1.18 -9.38 15.21
CA TYR A 275 -1.78 -9.18 13.90
C TYR A 275 -2.50 -7.83 13.84
N TYR A 276 -2.37 -7.15 12.71
CA TYR A 276 -3.01 -5.86 12.46
C TYR A 276 -3.73 -5.87 11.10
N ASP A 277 -5.04 -5.73 11.13
CA ASP A 277 -5.90 -5.74 9.95
C ASP A 277 -7.13 -4.87 10.21
N THR A 278 -6.94 -3.56 10.06
CA THR A 278 -7.95 -2.54 10.34
C THR A 278 -8.49 -1.95 9.04
N PHE A 279 -9.64 -1.26 9.13
CA PHE A 279 -10.29 -0.62 8.00
C PHE A 279 -10.35 0.91 8.19
N SER A 280 -10.25 1.66 7.08
CA SER A 280 -10.26 3.14 7.06
C SER A 280 -9.15 3.80 7.89
N GLU A 281 -7.95 3.22 7.91
CA GLU A 281 -6.74 3.79 8.51
C GLU A 281 -5.71 4.16 7.45
N HIS A 282 -4.94 5.23 7.69
CA HIS A 282 -3.91 5.71 6.77
C HIS A 282 -2.56 5.09 7.10
N TYR A 283 -1.60 5.17 6.18
CA TYR A 283 -0.24 4.68 6.43
C TYR A 283 0.42 5.36 7.66
N SER A 284 0.08 6.62 7.94
CA SER A 284 0.52 7.32 9.15
C SER A 284 0.02 6.66 10.44
N ASP A 285 -1.19 6.09 10.45
CA ASP A 285 -1.71 5.35 11.59
C ASP A 285 -0.93 4.04 11.80
N MET A 286 -0.50 3.39 10.72
CA MET A 286 0.37 2.21 10.79
C MET A 286 1.77 2.55 11.35
N LEU A 287 2.31 3.73 11.03
CA LEU A 287 3.57 4.20 11.64
C LEU A 287 3.42 4.42 13.15
N GLU A 288 2.34 5.05 13.60
CA GLU A 288 2.01 5.17 15.03
C GLU A 288 1.80 3.78 15.69
N PHE A 289 1.30 2.81 14.93
CA PHE A 289 1.13 1.45 15.42
C PHE A 289 2.47 0.74 15.64
N PHE A 290 3.49 0.97 14.80
CA PHE A 290 4.82 0.38 14.97
C PHE A 290 5.49 0.78 16.30
N ASP A 291 5.26 2.00 16.80
CA ASP A 291 5.68 2.44 18.14
C ASP A 291 5.11 1.52 19.23
N LEU A 292 3.81 1.18 19.15
CA LEU A 292 3.16 0.29 20.10
C LEU A 292 3.66 -1.15 19.95
N VAL A 293 3.88 -1.62 18.72
CA VAL A 293 4.44 -2.96 18.46
C VAL A 293 5.80 -3.10 19.15
N CYS A 294 6.66 -2.09 19.09
CA CYS A 294 7.96 -2.09 19.77
C CYS A 294 7.84 -2.31 21.29
N GLY A 295 6.83 -1.73 21.92
CA GLY A 295 6.58 -1.90 23.35
C GLY A 295 5.82 -3.16 23.75
N LEU A 296 5.03 -3.74 22.83
CA LEU A 296 4.10 -4.83 23.11
C LEU A 296 4.57 -6.20 22.60
N LEU A 297 5.47 -6.24 21.61
CA LEU A 297 5.96 -7.49 21.05
C LEU A 297 7.04 -8.08 21.95
N ASP A 298 6.93 -9.38 22.24
CA ASP A 298 8.02 -10.15 22.86
C ASP A 298 9.26 -10.12 21.95
N PHE A 299 10.47 -10.20 22.53
CA PHE A 299 11.71 -10.17 21.74
C PHE A 299 11.81 -11.30 20.69
N GLU A 300 11.24 -12.47 21.00
CA GLU A 300 11.13 -13.61 20.08
C GLU A 300 9.78 -13.66 19.34
N GLY A 301 8.96 -12.63 19.49
CA GLY A 301 7.62 -12.55 18.91
C GLY A 301 7.62 -12.19 17.43
N VAL A 302 6.48 -12.41 16.79
CA VAL A 302 6.25 -12.10 15.38
C VAL A 302 5.12 -11.08 15.23
N PHE A 303 5.37 -10.00 14.52
CA PHE A 303 4.36 -9.07 14.06
C PHE A 303 4.03 -9.33 12.58
N SER A 304 2.75 -9.31 12.24
CA SER A 304 2.26 -9.40 10.87
C SER A 304 1.03 -8.51 10.70
N PHE A 305 0.67 -8.19 9.47
CA PHE A 305 -0.48 -7.37 9.14
C PHE A 305 -1.07 -7.77 7.78
N PHE A 306 -2.31 -7.38 7.50
CA PHE A 306 -2.86 -7.52 6.15
C PHE A 306 -2.19 -6.52 5.19
N ASN A 307 -1.38 -7.03 4.26
CA ASN A 307 -0.60 -6.23 3.33
C ASN A 307 -1.36 -5.99 2.02
N GLY A 308 -2.30 -5.05 2.07
CA GLY A 308 -3.01 -4.49 0.90
C GLY A 308 -2.38 -3.21 0.31
N LEU A 309 -1.21 -2.78 0.81
CA LEU A 309 -0.62 -1.47 0.50
C LEU A 309 -0.24 -1.33 -0.98
N GLY A 310 -1.03 -0.60 -1.76
CA GLY A 310 -0.79 -0.45 -3.21
C GLY A 310 -1.06 -1.71 -4.02
N ALA A 311 -1.90 -2.61 -3.51
CA ALA A 311 -2.21 -3.89 -4.14
C ALA A 311 -3.15 -3.79 -5.35
N ASP A 312 -3.52 -2.57 -5.77
CA ASP A 312 -4.16 -2.29 -7.05
C ASP A 312 -3.15 -2.27 -8.22
N ARG A 313 -1.84 -2.19 -7.92
CA ARG A 313 -0.79 -2.15 -8.94
C ARG A 313 0.55 -2.68 -8.43
N GLN A 314 1.10 -3.68 -9.12
CA GLN A 314 2.34 -4.36 -8.70
C GLN A 314 3.50 -3.41 -8.34
N ILE A 315 3.78 -2.38 -9.14
CA ILE A 315 4.90 -1.48 -8.85
C ILE A 315 4.68 -0.70 -7.55
N ILE A 316 3.44 -0.29 -7.26
CA ILE A 316 3.12 0.43 -6.02
C ILE A 316 3.22 -0.54 -4.84
N TYR A 317 2.74 -1.78 -5.00
CA TYR A 317 2.91 -2.86 -4.03
C TYR A 317 4.38 -3.13 -3.68
N ASP A 318 5.25 -3.23 -4.69
CA ASP A 318 6.68 -3.44 -4.49
C ASP A 318 7.39 -2.22 -3.89
N VAL A 319 6.91 -1.00 -4.18
CA VAL A 319 7.36 0.23 -3.49
C VAL A 319 7.02 0.14 -2.01
N TYR A 320 5.76 -0.11 -1.65
CA TYR A 320 5.36 -0.12 -0.23
C TYR A 320 5.98 -1.27 0.56
N LYS A 321 6.29 -2.41 -0.07
CA LYS A 321 7.08 -3.47 0.58
C LYS A 321 8.44 -2.96 1.08
N GLN A 322 9.12 -2.14 0.28
CA GLN A 322 10.41 -1.54 0.63
C GLN A 322 10.27 -0.32 1.54
N VAL A 323 9.18 0.46 1.43
CA VAL A 323 8.88 1.55 2.38
C VAL A 323 8.67 0.98 3.78
N VAL A 324 7.82 -0.05 3.92
CA VAL A 324 7.63 -0.77 5.19
C VAL A 324 8.96 -1.31 5.72
N GLU A 325 9.80 -1.90 4.86
CA GLU A 325 11.13 -2.39 5.25
C GLU A 325 12.03 -1.29 5.79
N PHE A 326 11.98 -0.08 5.23
CA PHE A 326 12.72 1.07 5.75
C PHE A 326 12.16 1.54 7.09
N ASP A 327 10.83 1.63 7.19
CA ASP A 327 10.16 2.22 8.35
C ASP A 327 10.25 1.32 9.59
N VAL A 328 10.02 0.01 9.45
CA VAL A 328 10.12 -0.93 10.59
C VAL A 328 11.56 -1.03 11.12
N ARG A 329 12.57 -0.77 10.29
CA ARG A 329 13.97 -0.71 10.73
C ARG A 329 14.25 0.44 11.67
N GLU A 330 13.53 1.56 11.56
CA GLU A 330 13.66 2.67 12.52
C GLU A 330 13.25 2.24 13.94
N PHE A 331 12.42 1.21 14.06
CA PHE A 331 11.99 0.60 15.32
C PHE A 331 12.83 -0.61 15.75
N GLY A 332 13.90 -0.94 15.03
CA GLY A 332 14.75 -2.10 15.35
C GLY A 332 14.17 -3.44 14.92
N PHE A 333 13.30 -3.45 13.90
CA PHE A 333 12.76 -4.66 13.30
C PHE A 333 13.36 -4.94 11.91
N ASP A 334 13.35 -6.21 11.51
CA ASP A 334 13.48 -6.63 10.13
C ASP A 334 12.15 -7.21 9.63
N VAL A 335 11.88 -7.05 8.34
CA VAL A 335 10.73 -7.66 7.65
C VAL A 335 11.22 -8.64 6.58
N SER A 336 10.52 -9.77 6.50
CA SER A 336 10.59 -10.70 5.38
C SER A 336 9.20 -10.92 4.82
N TYR A 337 9.11 -11.26 3.54
CA TYR A 337 7.83 -11.50 2.88
C TYR A 337 7.76 -12.94 2.37
N GLU A 338 6.74 -13.68 2.80
CA GLU A 338 6.39 -14.97 2.22
C GLU A 338 5.44 -14.74 1.04
N ALA A 339 5.82 -15.23 -0.14
CA ALA A 339 5.01 -15.16 -1.35
C ALA A 339 3.88 -16.19 -1.30
N MET A 340 2.64 -15.73 -1.46
CA MET A 340 1.44 -16.56 -1.45
C MET A 340 0.62 -16.34 -2.72
N PRO A 341 0.36 -17.37 -3.55
CA PRO A 341 -0.51 -17.21 -4.70
C PRO A 341 -1.93 -16.83 -4.27
N VAL A 342 -2.53 -15.89 -4.98
CA VAL A 342 -3.89 -15.43 -4.73
C VAL A 342 -4.81 -15.96 -5.82
N GLU A 343 -5.75 -16.82 -5.42
CA GLU A 343 -6.76 -17.38 -6.31
C GLU A 343 -8.12 -16.75 -5.99
N MET A 344 -8.53 -15.78 -6.80
CA MET A 344 -9.84 -15.12 -6.68
C MET A 344 -10.78 -15.55 -7.82
N PRO A 345 -12.00 -16.01 -7.52
CA PRO A 345 -13.06 -16.12 -8.51
C PRO A 345 -13.30 -14.80 -9.25
N ARG A 346 -13.74 -14.86 -10.51
CA ARG A 346 -14.04 -13.63 -11.29
C ARG A 346 -15.15 -12.78 -10.66
N THR A 347 -15.98 -13.39 -9.82
CA THR A 347 -17.13 -12.77 -9.14
C THR A 347 -16.77 -12.19 -7.77
N THR A 348 -15.51 -12.30 -7.31
CA THR A 348 -15.10 -11.80 -5.97
C THR A 348 -15.49 -10.35 -5.75
N TRP A 349 -15.41 -9.52 -6.79
CA TRP A 349 -15.70 -8.08 -6.70
C TRP A 349 -17.14 -7.73 -7.09
N ASP A 350 -18.02 -8.72 -7.30
CA ASP A 350 -19.42 -8.45 -7.65
C ASP A 350 -20.15 -7.75 -6.51
N GLY A 351 -20.68 -6.57 -6.81
CA GLY A 351 -21.34 -5.72 -5.82
C GLY A 351 -20.37 -5.05 -4.85
N ILE A 352 -19.07 -4.99 -5.16
CA ILE A 352 -18.07 -4.19 -4.46
C ILE A 352 -17.70 -2.96 -5.30
N LYS A 353 -17.69 -1.78 -4.67
CA LYS A 353 -17.44 -0.48 -5.31
C LYS A 353 -16.04 -0.37 -5.90
N ARG A 354 -15.02 -0.90 -5.21
CA ARG A 354 -13.62 -0.90 -5.64
C ARG A 354 -12.90 -2.14 -5.12
N ALA A 355 -12.17 -2.83 -6.00
CA ALA A 355 -11.26 -3.89 -5.60
C ALA A 355 -10.08 -3.30 -4.82
N TYR A 356 -9.79 -3.83 -3.63
CA TYR A 356 -8.63 -3.43 -2.82
C TYR A 356 -7.40 -4.31 -3.08
N PHE A 357 -7.55 -5.42 -3.82
CA PHE A 357 -6.45 -6.31 -4.17
C PHE A 357 -6.66 -6.88 -5.58
N VAL A 358 -5.67 -6.77 -6.47
CA VAL A 358 -5.78 -7.27 -7.86
C VAL A 358 -4.54 -8.05 -8.33
N LEU A 359 -3.60 -8.32 -7.45
CA LEU A 359 -2.34 -9.01 -7.80
C LEU A 359 -2.51 -10.53 -7.76
N ASP A 360 -1.63 -11.24 -8.47
CA ASP A 360 -1.60 -12.70 -8.51
C ASP A 360 -0.91 -13.31 -7.28
N GLU A 361 -0.14 -12.51 -6.54
CA GLU A 361 0.65 -12.95 -5.38
C GLU A 361 0.54 -11.94 -4.24
N TYR A 362 0.26 -12.44 -3.05
CA TYR A 362 0.26 -11.72 -1.79
C TYR A 362 1.60 -11.89 -1.10
N ALA A 363 2.18 -10.78 -0.62
CA ALA A 363 3.40 -10.78 0.15
C ALA A 363 3.07 -10.72 1.65
N LEU A 364 3.05 -11.87 2.32
CA LEU A 364 2.77 -11.99 3.75
C LEU A 364 3.95 -11.44 4.57
N PRO A 365 3.77 -10.30 5.28
CA PRO A 365 4.84 -9.73 6.09
C PRO A 365 5.07 -10.57 7.35
N ARG A 366 6.33 -10.89 7.61
CA ARG A 366 6.80 -11.45 8.87
C ARG A 366 7.85 -10.50 9.44
N ILE A 367 7.47 -9.79 10.49
CA ILE A 367 8.28 -8.76 11.14
C ILE A 367 8.76 -9.27 12.50
N THR A 368 10.06 -9.16 12.77
CA THR A 368 10.69 -9.59 14.02
C THR A 368 11.77 -8.61 14.44
N PHE A 369 12.14 -8.58 15.72
CA PHE A 369 13.30 -7.81 16.18
C PHE A 369 14.57 -8.25 15.44
N MET A 370 15.42 -7.28 15.11
CA MET A 370 16.72 -7.55 14.50
C MET A 370 17.57 -8.40 15.46
N SER A 371 18.22 -9.43 14.91
CA SER A 371 19.06 -10.38 15.65
C SER A 371 20.49 -9.93 15.83
#